data_AF-A0A7G9RD94-F1
#
_entry.id   AF-A0A7G9RD94-F1
#
_cell.length_a   1.000
_cell.length_b   1.000
_cell.length_c   1.000
_cell.angle_alpha   90.00
_cell.angle_beta   90.00
_cell.angle_gamma   90.00
#
_symmetry.space_group_name_H-M   'P 1'
#
loop_
_entity.id
_entity.type
_entity.pdbx_description
1 polymer ?
#
loop_
_entity_poly.entity_id
_entity_poly.type
_entity_poly.pdbx_seq_one_letter_code
_entity_poly.pdbx_strand_id
1 'polypeptide(L)'
;MADVMKTVPVGHTGLVNLYSYKGTADPILVAMAVVLSTEDLFSDTWVIVTEDKEVRAKAKEFSIGTLTPKELAAVIDAATKAAENCVSQ
;
A
#
# COMPACT_ATOMS: atom_id res chain seq x y z
N MET A 1 -8.79 1.45 -11.05
CA MET A 1 -9.89 1.52 -10.05
C MET A 1 -10.95 0.46 -10.30
N ALA A 2 -11.48 0.33 -11.52
CA ALA A 2 -12.55 -0.62 -11.84
C ALA A 2 -12.21 -2.07 -11.42
N ASP A 3 -10.98 -2.52 -11.66
CA ASP A 3 -10.59 -3.90 -11.34
C ASP A 3 -10.48 -4.17 -9.83
N VAL A 4 -10.09 -3.17 -9.03
CA VAL A 4 -10.12 -3.25 -7.56
C VAL A 4 -11.55 -3.33 -7.04
N MET A 5 -12.45 -2.49 -7.57
CA MET A 5 -13.85 -2.45 -7.15
C MET A 5 -14.64 -3.71 -7.55
N LYS A 6 -14.27 -4.40 -8.64
CA LYS A 6 -14.88 -5.68 -9.04
C LYS A 6 -14.68 -6.79 -8.00
N THR A 7 -13.63 -6.72 -7.18
CA THR A 7 -13.35 -7.74 -6.16
C THR A 7 -13.86 -7.37 -4.77
N VAL A 8 -14.60 -6.27 -4.65
CA VAL A 8 -15.26 -5.88 -3.40
C VAL A 8 -16.63 -6.56 -3.34
N PRO A 9 -16.90 -7.43 -2.34
CA PRO A 9 -18.21 -8.04 -2.19
C PRO A 9 -19.32 -6.99 -2.03
N VAL A 10 -20.50 -7.28 -2.60
CA VAL A 10 -21.67 -6.41 -2.44
C VAL A 10 -22.01 -6.29 -0.95
N GLY A 11 -22.12 -5.05 -0.45
CA GLY A 11 -22.41 -4.77 0.96
C GLY A 11 -21.20 -4.68 1.88
N HIS A 12 -19.98 -4.89 1.38
CA HIS A 12 -18.77 -4.69 2.17
C HIS A 12 -18.51 -3.20 2.40
N THR A 13 -18.56 -2.76 3.65
CA THR A 13 -18.39 -1.34 4.03
C THR A 13 -17.02 -1.03 4.65
N GLY A 14 -16.18 -2.05 4.86
CA GLY A 14 -14.86 -1.88 5.45
C GLY A 14 -13.91 -1.09 4.56
N LEU A 15 -13.81 -1.48 3.28
CA LEU A 15 -12.94 -0.81 2.32
C LEU A 15 -13.54 0.47 1.73
N VAL A 16 -14.86 0.51 1.55
CA VAL A 16 -15.56 1.74 1.16
C VAL A 16 -16.94 1.74 1.75
N ASN A 17 -17.22 2.71 2.60
CA ASN A 17 -18.53 2.90 3.20
C ASN A 17 -19.26 4.04 2.48
N LEU A 18 -19.95 3.69 1.40
CA LEU A 18 -20.76 4.64 0.63
C LEU A 18 -21.95 5.21 1.44
N TYR A 19 -22.43 4.49 2.45
CA TYR A 19 -23.53 4.93 3.31
C TYR A 19 -23.11 5.98 4.34
N SER A 20 -21.82 6.06 4.66
CA SER A 20 -21.27 7.03 5.61
C SER A 20 -20.22 7.96 4.97
N TYR A 21 -20.04 7.88 3.65
CA TYR A 21 -19.05 8.64 2.89
C TYR A 21 -17.60 8.49 3.43
N LYS A 22 -17.26 7.29 3.91
CA LYS A 22 -15.94 6.96 4.47
C LYS A 22 -15.22 5.93 3.60
N GLY A 23 -13.89 5.99 3.58
CA GLY A 23 -13.06 5.04 2.83
C GLY A 23 -13.10 5.20 1.31
N THR A 24 -13.68 6.28 0.78
CA THR A 24 -13.77 6.50 -0.69
C THR A 24 -12.38 6.60 -1.35
N ALA A 25 -11.36 7.02 -0.60
CA ALA A 25 -9.98 7.09 -1.06
C ALA A 25 -9.29 5.72 -1.12
N ASP A 26 -9.75 4.75 -0.31
CA ASP A 26 -9.05 3.48 -0.08
C ASP A 26 -9.01 2.60 -1.35
N PRO A 27 -10.10 2.44 -2.13
CA PRO A 27 -10.04 1.74 -3.41
C PRO A 27 -9.19 2.46 -4.47
N ILE A 28 -9.12 3.79 -4.42
CA ILE A 28 -8.30 4.58 -5.34
C ILE A 28 -6.82 4.36 -5.02
N LEU A 29 -6.46 4.43 -3.74
CA LEU A 29 -5.10 4.19 -3.27
C LEU A 29 -4.57 2.81 -3.69
N VAL A 30 -5.36 1.75 -3.46
CA VAL A 30 -4.96 0.40 -3.88
C VAL A 30 -4.85 0.31 -5.41
N ALA A 31 -5.81 0.89 -6.14
CA ALA A 31 -5.77 0.86 -7.60
C ALA A 31 -4.57 1.59 -8.19
N MET A 32 -4.13 2.69 -7.57
CA MET A 32 -2.93 3.40 -8.00
C MET A 32 -1.68 2.55 -7.81
N ALA A 33 -1.53 1.90 -6.65
CA ALA A 33 -0.38 1.04 -6.40
C ALA A 33 -0.32 -0.14 -7.39
N VAL A 34 -1.46 -0.72 -7.75
CA VAL A 34 -1.54 -1.77 -8.79
C VAL A 34 -1.10 -1.25 -10.15
N VAL A 35 -1.53 -0.06 -10.55
CA VAL A 35 -1.14 0.54 -11.84
C VAL A 35 0.35 0.90 -11.88
N LEU A 36 0.91 1.34 -10.76
CA LEU A 36 2.32 1.72 -10.65
C LEU A 36 3.25 0.51 -10.52
N SER A 37 2.75 -0.59 -9.96
CA SER A 37 3.43 -1.88 -9.88
C SER A 37 3.39 -2.60 -11.23
N THR A 38 4.09 -2.04 -12.21
CA THR A 38 4.29 -2.62 -13.54
C THR A 38 5.41 -3.66 -13.53
N GLU A 39 5.30 -4.71 -14.33
CA GLU A 39 6.33 -5.77 -14.46
C GLU A 39 7.44 -5.38 -15.45
N ASP A 40 7.96 -4.16 -15.35
CA ASP A 40 9.11 -3.73 -16.15
C ASP A 40 10.43 -4.18 -15.51
N LEU A 41 11.45 -4.42 -16.34
CA LEU A 41 12.76 -4.94 -15.89
C LEU A 41 13.47 -4.06 -14.84
N PHE A 42 13.08 -2.78 -14.76
CA PHE A 42 13.62 -1.79 -13.82
C PHE A 42 12.50 -1.10 -13.02
N SER A 43 11.39 -1.79 -12.77
CA SER A 43 10.30 -1.22 -11.99
C SER A 43 10.72 -0.98 -10.53
N ASP A 44 10.43 0.21 -10.01
CA ASP A 44 10.53 0.47 -8.58
C ASP A 44 9.51 -0.37 -7.80
N THR A 45 9.92 -0.86 -6.63
CA THR A 45 9.00 -1.56 -5.73
C THR A 45 8.09 -0.56 -5.03
N TRP A 46 6.81 -0.59 -5.34
CA TRP A 46 5.79 0.23 -4.67
C TRP A 46 5.20 -0.48 -3.45
N VAL A 47 5.07 0.27 -2.35
CA VAL A 47 4.41 -0.21 -1.12
C VAL A 47 3.39 0.81 -0.63
N ILE A 48 2.25 0.33 -0.13
CA ILE A 48 1.25 1.19 0.52
C ILE A 48 1.56 1.28 2.01
N VAL A 49 1.65 2.50 2.54
CA VAL A 49 1.90 2.74 3.96
C VAL A 49 0.59 3.11 4.64
N THR A 50 0.06 2.23 5.48
CA THR A 50 -1.24 2.44 6.16
C THR A 50 -1.39 1.55 7.40
N GLU A 51 -2.15 2.03 8.39
CA GLU A 51 -2.63 1.20 9.51
C GLU A 51 -4.00 0.56 9.24
N ASP A 52 -4.65 0.95 8.14
CA ASP A 52 -5.97 0.45 7.78
C ASP A 52 -5.92 -1.02 7.35
N LYS A 53 -6.65 -1.87 8.06
CA LYS A 53 -6.65 -3.32 7.85
C LYS A 53 -7.34 -3.73 6.55
N GLU A 54 -8.35 -2.98 6.12
CA GLU A 54 -9.12 -3.26 4.90
C GLU A 54 -8.30 -2.90 3.67
N VAL A 55 -7.60 -1.75 3.70
CA VAL A 55 -6.63 -1.38 2.65
C VAL A 55 -5.53 -2.44 2.55
N ARG A 56 -4.98 -2.90 3.68
CA ARG A 56 -3.93 -3.94 3.68
C ARG A 56 -4.42 -5.28 3.15
N ALA A 57 -5.62 -5.70 3.54
CA ALA A 57 -6.22 -6.93 3.05
C ALA A 57 -6.45 -6.85 1.53
N LYS A 58 -6.98 -5.74 1.04
CA LYS A 58 -7.23 -5.54 -0.39
C LYS A 58 -5.92 -5.42 -1.19
N ALA A 59 -4.92 -4.69 -0.69
CA ALA A 59 -3.60 -4.59 -1.33
C ALA A 59 -2.93 -5.96 -1.48
N LYS A 60 -3.02 -6.81 -0.44
CA LYS A 60 -2.50 -8.18 -0.47
C LYS A 60 -3.15 -9.04 -1.55
N GLU A 61 -4.44 -8.84 -1.83
CA GLU A 61 -5.16 -9.55 -2.89
C GLU A 61 -4.58 -9.27 -4.28
N PHE A 62 -4.01 -8.07 -4.48
CA PHE A 62 -3.34 -7.66 -5.72
C PHE A 62 -1.81 -7.80 -5.66
N SER A 63 -1.27 -8.56 -4.70
CA SER A 63 0.17 -8.75 -4.50
C SER A 63 0.96 -7.46 -4.24
N ILE A 64 0.30 -6.41 -3.74
CA ILE A 64 0.93 -5.14 -3.39
C ILE A 64 1.46 -5.20 -1.96
N GLY A 65 2.73 -4.83 -1.78
CA GLY A 65 3.37 -4.74 -0.48
C GLY A 65 2.73 -3.65 0.39
N THR A 66 2.64 -3.91 1.70
CA THR A 66 2.14 -2.90 2.65
C THR A 66 3.04 -2.80 3.87
N LEU A 67 3.18 -1.59 4.39
CA LEU A 67 3.86 -1.29 5.65
C LEU A 67 2.93 -0.47 6.55
N THR A 68 3.10 -0.63 7.85
CA THR A 68 2.60 0.35 8.82
C THR A 68 3.57 1.54 8.88
N PRO A 69 3.14 2.73 9.35
CA PRO A 69 4.03 3.87 9.56
C PRO A 69 5.24 3.53 10.45
N LYS A 70 5.02 2.68 11.46
CA LYS A 70 6.08 2.20 12.36
C LYS A 70 7.11 1.31 11.64
N GLU A 71 6.64 0.40 10.78
CA GLU A 71 7.54 -0.46 10.00
C GLU A 71 8.35 0.37 9.00
N LEU A 72 7.73 1.35 8.33
CA LEU A 72 8.44 2.27 7.44
C LEU A 72 9.52 3.06 8.19
N ALA A 73 9.19 3.60 9.37
CA ALA A 73 10.16 4.32 10.18
C ALA A 73 11.39 3.46 10.51
N ALA A 74 11.17 2.20 10.89
CA ALA A 74 12.26 1.26 11.15
C ALA A 74 13.14 1.00 9.90
N VAL A 75 12.55 0.92 8.71
CA VAL A 75 13.29 0.78 7.44
C VAL A 75 14.15 2.02 7.16
N ILE A 76 13.61 3.22 7.35
CA ILE A 76 14.34 4.48 7.16
C ILE A 76 15.49 4.60 8.18
N ASP A 77 15.24 4.28 9.44
CA ASP A 77 16.26 4.32 10.50
C ASP A 77 17.40 3.35 10.21
N ALA A 78 17.07 2.13 9.74
CA ALA A 78 18.06 1.12 9.37
C ALA A 78 18.89 1.57 8.15
N ALA A 79 18.25 2.14 7.12
CA ALA A 79 18.93 2.65 5.94
C ALA A 79 19.87 3.83 6.27
N THR A 80 19.44 4.72 7.15
CA THR A 80 20.25 5.86 7.61
C THR A 80 21.50 5.39 8.32
N LYS A 81 21.38 4.45 9.27
CA LYS A 81 22.55 3.86 9.96
C LYS A 81 23.50 3.13 9.01
N ALA A 82 22.97 2.43 8.02
CA ALA A 82 23.79 1.75 7.02
C ALA A 82 24.60 2.75 6.18
N ALA A 83 23.99 3.88 5.80
CA ALA A 83 24.68 4.94 5.07
C ALA A 83 25.79 5.59 5.91
N GLU A 84 25.54 5.87 7.20
CA GLU A 84 26.54 6.42 8.13
C GLU A 84 27.76 5.49 8.31
N ASN A 85 27.53 4.18 8.40
CA ASN A 85 28.59 3.18 8.51
C ASN A 85 29.44 3.07 7.23
N CYS A 86 28.84 3.30 6.05
CA CYS A 86 29.53 3.20 4.78
C CYS A 86 30.44 4.42 4.49
N VAL A 87 30.10 5.60 5.03
CA VAL A 87 30.90 6.83 4.91
C VAL A 87 32.08 6.86 5.90
N SER A 88 32.05 6.01 6.93
CA SER A 88 33.09 5.92 7.97
C SER A 88 34.19 4.89 7.65
N GLN A 89 34.12 4.22 6.49
CA GLN A 89 35.16 3.34 5.93
C GLN A 89 35.87 4.02 4.77
#